data_AF-V4CGP3-F1
#
_entry.id   AF-V4CGP3-F1
#
_cell.length_a   1.000
_cell.length_b   1.000
_cell.length_c   1.000
_cell.angle_alpha   90.00
_cell.angle_beta   90.00
_cell.angle_gamma   90.00
#
_symmetry.space_group_name_H-M   'P 1'
#
loop_
_entity.id
_entity.type
_entity.pdbx_description
1 polymer ?
#
loop_
_entity_poly.entity_id
_entity_poly.type
_entity_poly.pdbx_seq_one_letter_code
_entity_poly.pdbx_strand_id
1 'polypeptide(L)'
;MPTPLSDGCRAAWSWNRREKSHEVRIHGKQLQTAYFHPNWSNGTAGVRGSKPINIGRHYWEIKISQRLFGTSMMFGIGTKKARLHVDAFVNLLGEDEQSWGLSHKGLLWHNGLSRVYTKPFQENSSTIIGMLYDGESGTLTYFKDGDCLGVAFSGLDQITYDLYPIVTSTAAKTEMTLGTRKRSYLNLQDRCRASILSKVKGTTTIDFLPLPNKMRQFLKDGIQ
;
A
#
# COMPACT_ATOMS: atom_id res chain seq x y z
N MET A 1 -19.84 -1.44 -6.50
CA MET A 1 -19.47 -2.28 -5.34
C MET A 1 -19.07 -1.37 -4.18
N PRO A 2 -19.43 -1.70 -2.92
CA PRO A 2 -18.98 -0.90 -1.78
C PRO A 2 -17.44 -0.95 -1.67
N THR A 3 -16.82 0.20 -1.41
CA THR A 3 -15.37 0.29 -1.18
C THR A 3 -14.96 -0.62 -0.02
N PRO A 4 -13.92 -1.46 -0.15
CA PRO A 4 -13.44 -2.28 0.95
C PRO A 4 -13.17 -1.45 2.21
N LEU A 5 -13.52 -2.01 3.37
CA LEU A 5 -13.46 -1.33 4.67
C LEU A 5 -14.23 0.00 4.66
N SER A 6 -15.47 0.02 4.15
CA SER A 6 -16.32 1.20 4.11
C SER A 6 -16.50 1.82 5.51
N ASP A 7 -16.60 0.98 6.53
CA ASP A 7 -16.73 1.29 7.95
C ASP A 7 -15.38 1.51 8.67
N GLY A 8 -14.24 1.25 8.01
CA GLY A 8 -12.91 1.41 8.59
C GLY A 8 -12.48 2.86 8.79
N CYS A 9 -11.32 3.05 9.42
CA CYS A 9 -10.72 4.38 9.62
C CYS A 9 -9.52 4.60 8.68
N ARG A 10 -9.07 5.86 8.57
CA ARG A 10 -7.92 6.22 7.74
C ARG A 10 -6.65 5.54 8.23
N ALA A 11 -5.93 4.89 7.32
CA ALA A 11 -4.59 4.38 7.60
C ALA A 11 -3.54 5.48 7.37
N ALA A 12 -2.76 5.80 8.41
CA ALA A 12 -1.81 6.91 8.42
C ALA A 12 -0.38 6.43 8.11
N TRP A 13 -0.10 6.13 6.83
CA TRP A 13 1.23 5.80 6.31
C TRP A 13 1.42 6.37 4.90
N SER A 14 2.66 6.59 4.49
CA SER A 14 3.04 7.14 3.17
C SER A 14 4.26 6.40 2.60
N TRP A 15 4.78 6.81 1.44
CA TRP A 15 6.02 6.23 0.95
C TRP A 15 7.20 6.63 1.82
N ASN A 16 8.06 5.67 2.12
CA ASN A 16 9.20 5.88 3.00
C ASN A 16 10.38 6.50 2.21
N ARG A 17 10.87 7.66 2.67
CA ARG A 17 12.00 8.37 2.07
C ARG A 17 13.33 7.62 2.10
N ARG A 18 13.49 6.71 3.05
CA ARG A 18 14.73 5.95 3.29
C ARG A 18 14.66 4.53 2.70
N GLU A 19 13.47 3.95 2.63
CA GLU A 19 13.25 2.58 2.11
C GLU A 19 12.78 2.62 0.65
N LYS A 20 13.70 2.97 -0.25
CA LYS A 20 13.45 3.09 -1.69
C LYS A 20 14.73 2.90 -2.50
N SER A 21 14.58 2.61 -3.79
CA SER A 21 15.66 2.75 -4.75
C SER A 21 16.16 4.21 -4.84
N HIS A 22 17.43 4.37 -5.21
CA HIS A 22 17.99 5.68 -5.56
C HIS A 22 17.34 6.27 -6.82
N GLU A 23 16.78 5.42 -7.68
CA GLU A 23 16.01 5.80 -8.89
C GLU A 23 14.54 6.21 -8.60
N VAL A 24 14.15 6.32 -7.33
CA VAL A 24 12.82 6.80 -6.93
C VAL A 24 12.92 8.14 -6.22
N ARG A 25 12.16 9.14 -6.68
CA ARG A 25 11.93 10.39 -5.95
C ARG A 25 10.54 10.35 -5.31
N ILE A 26 10.44 10.82 -4.06
CA ILE A 26 9.14 10.87 -3.36
C ILE A 26 8.73 12.32 -3.19
N HIS A 27 7.49 12.63 -3.55
CA HIS A 27 6.93 13.97 -3.49
C HIS A 27 5.43 13.97 -3.11
N GLY A 28 4.81 15.16 -3.13
CA GLY A 28 3.45 15.39 -2.65
C GLY A 28 3.38 15.83 -1.19
N LYS A 29 2.29 16.53 -0.82
CA LYS A 29 2.10 17.15 0.51
C LYS A 29 2.24 16.17 1.70
N GLN A 30 1.99 14.89 1.49
CA GLN A 30 2.04 13.82 2.49
C GLN A 30 2.96 12.66 2.05
N LEU A 31 3.93 12.93 1.16
CA LEU A 31 4.84 11.91 0.62
C LEU A 31 4.09 10.76 -0.08
N GLN A 32 2.98 11.09 -0.74
CA GLN A 32 2.07 10.10 -1.31
C GLN A 32 2.47 9.64 -2.72
N THR A 33 3.37 10.34 -3.40
CA THR A 33 3.71 10.06 -4.80
C THR A 33 5.14 9.59 -4.92
N ALA A 34 5.32 8.43 -5.54
CA ALA A 34 6.62 7.89 -5.93
C ALA A 34 6.82 8.11 -7.44
N TYR A 35 7.88 8.82 -7.79
CA TYR A 35 8.28 9.11 -9.17
C TYR A 35 9.51 8.28 -9.51
N PHE A 36 9.31 7.28 -10.37
CA PHE A 36 10.31 6.30 -10.76
C PHE A 36 11.09 6.79 -11.97
N HIS A 37 12.41 6.55 -11.97
CA HIS A 37 13.30 6.75 -13.11
C HIS A 37 13.13 8.15 -13.72
N PRO A 38 13.43 9.21 -12.96
CA PRO A 38 13.16 10.60 -13.37
C PRO A 38 13.92 11.03 -14.62
N ASN A 39 15.06 10.42 -14.89
CA ASN A 39 15.94 10.75 -16.02
C ASN A 39 15.74 9.76 -17.17
N TRP A 40 16.22 8.54 -17.01
CA TRP A 40 16.07 7.38 -17.90
C TRP A 40 15.84 6.13 -17.06
N SER A 41 15.43 5.03 -17.70
CA SER A 41 15.31 3.74 -17.01
C SER A 41 16.56 2.89 -17.21
N ASN A 42 17.09 2.35 -16.12
CA ASN A 42 18.29 1.50 -16.06
C ASN A 42 18.07 0.17 -15.31
N GLY A 43 16.82 -0.16 -14.99
CA GLY A 43 16.50 -1.39 -14.25
C GLY A 43 15.14 -1.33 -13.55
N THR A 44 14.96 -2.18 -12.55
CA THR A 44 13.76 -2.16 -11.71
C THR A 44 14.01 -1.38 -10.44
N ALA A 45 13.15 -0.40 -10.16
CA ALA A 45 13.22 0.44 -8.98
C ALA A 45 11.94 0.27 -8.14
N GLY A 46 12.08 0.28 -6.82
CA GLY A 46 11.00 0.03 -5.86
C GLY A 46 10.98 1.02 -4.70
N VAL A 47 9.83 1.09 -4.03
CA VAL A 47 9.65 1.86 -2.80
C VAL A 47 8.69 1.14 -1.85
N ARG A 48 9.02 1.21 -0.56
CA ARG A 48 8.27 0.60 0.53
C ARG A 48 7.42 1.64 1.27
N GLY A 49 6.29 1.22 1.81
CA GLY A 49 5.49 2.00 2.75
C GLY A 49 6.22 2.30 4.06
N SER A 50 5.82 3.37 4.75
CA SER A 50 6.46 3.83 5.98
C SER A 50 6.07 3.06 7.24
N LYS A 51 5.02 2.23 7.19
CA LYS A 51 4.52 1.45 8.31
C LYS A 51 4.14 0.03 7.86
N PRO A 52 4.27 -0.97 8.75
CA PRO A 52 3.79 -2.32 8.48
C PRO A 52 2.25 -2.40 8.52
N ILE A 53 1.70 -3.47 7.95
CA ILE A 53 0.25 -3.70 7.82
C ILE A 53 -0.22 -5.02 8.47
N ASN A 54 0.61 -5.68 9.28
CA ASN A 54 0.34 -7.03 9.81
C ASN A 54 -0.92 -7.15 10.67
N ILE A 55 -1.31 -6.08 11.39
CA ILE A 55 -2.40 -6.16 12.37
C ILE A 55 -3.71 -5.69 11.75
N GLY A 56 -4.72 -6.57 11.77
CA GLY A 56 -6.06 -6.30 11.27
C GLY A 56 -6.13 -6.32 9.75
N ARG A 57 -7.07 -5.56 9.18
CA ARG A 57 -7.31 -5.49 7.74
C ARG A 57 -6.90 -4.13 7.21
N HIS A 58 -6.22 -4.08 6.08
CA HIS A 58 -5.75 -2.84 5.46
C HIS A 58 -6.15 -2.81 3.99
N TYR A 59 -6.74 -1.70 3.56
CA TYR A 59 -7.05 -1.43 2.16
C TYR A 59 -6.31 -0.18 1.70
N TRP A 60 -5.62 -0.25 0.56
CA TRP A 60 -5.02 0.94 -0.04
C TRP A 60 -5.06 0.90 -1.56
N GLU A 61 -5.05 2.08 -2.16
CA GLU A 61 -5.07 2.27 -3.60
C GLU A 61 -3.75 2.86 -4.10
N ILE A 62 -3.31 2.37 -5.26
CA ILE A 62 -2.24 2.95 -6.06
C ILE A 62 -2.87 3.50 -7.33
N LYS A 63 -2.79 4.82 -7.51
CA LYS A 63 -3.27 5.52 -8.70
C LYS A 63 -2.11 5.70 -9.67
N ILE A 64 -2.34 5.29 -10.91
CA ILE A 64 -1.39 5.41 -12.03
C ILE A 64 -2.10 6.27 -13.07
N SER A 65 -1.61 7.48 -13.32
CA SER A 65 -2.39 8.47 -14.06
C SER A 65 -2.50 8.14 -15.56
N GLN A 66 -1.40 7.82 -16.25
CA GLN A 66 -1.42 7.68 -17.72
C GLN A 66 -0.38 6.70 -18.29
N ARG A 67 0.52 6.19 -17.46
CA ARG A 67 1.76 5.56 -17.91
C ARG A 67 1.92 4.16 -17.35
N LEU A 68 0.90 3.32 -17.52
CA LEU A 68 1.02 1.89 -17.27
C LEU A 68 1.60 1.23 -18.53
N PHE A 69 2.91 1.00 -18.56
CA PHE A 69 3.62 0.40 -19.71
C PHE A 69 4.98 -0.17 -19.28
N GLY A 70 5.71 -0.76 -20.22
CA GLY A 70 7.09 -1.20 -20.04
C GLY A 70 7.22 -2.65 -19.61
N THR A 71 8.43 -3.06 -19.25
CA THR A 71 8.74 -4.49 -19.01
C THR A 71 8.01 -5.04 -17.78
N SER A 72 8.03 -4.27 -16.69
CA SER A 72 7.42 -4.62 -15.41
C SER A 72 7.00 -3.38 -14.62
N MET A 73 5.77 -3.46 -14.10
CA MET A 73 5.24 -2.61 -13.03
C MET A 73 4.51 -3.55 -12.09
N MET A 74 4.79 -3.46 -10.80
CA MET A 74 4.23 -4.39 -9.83
C MET A 74 3.70 -3.68 -8.59
N PHE A 75 2.68 -4.30 -8.01
CA PHE A 75 1.98 -3.85 -6.81
C PHE A 75 1.92 -5.03 -5.86
N GLY A 76 2.20 -4.82 -4.59
CA GLY A 76 2.09 -5.89 -3.62
C GLY A 76 2.62 -5.55 -2.26
N ILE A 77 3.10 -6.58 -1.56
CA ILE A 77 3.61 -6.48 -0.20
C ILE A 77 4.93 -7.24 -0.08
N GLY A 78 5.73 -6.89 0.93
CA GLY A 78 6.94 -7.65 1.24
C GLY A 78 7.55 -7.30 2.58
N THR A 79 8.46 -8.17 3.04
CA THR A 79 9.21 -8.01 4.29
C THR A 79 10.30 -6.96 4.12
N LYS A 80 10.93 -6.52 5.23
CA LYS A 80 12.11 -5.63 5.18
C LYS A 80 13.27 -6.16 4.33
N LYS A 81 13.33 -7.47 4.08
CA LYS A 81 14.39 -8.08 3.26
C LYS A 81 14.10 -8.02 1.76
N ALA A 82 12.85 -7.77 1.36
CA ALA A 82 12.49 -7.62 -0.05
C ALA A 82 13.34 -6.52 -0.71
N ARG A 83 14.00 -6.87 -1.81
CA ARG A 83 14.86 -5.98 -2.58
C ARG A 83 14.04 -4.86 -3.22
N LEU A 84 14.62 -3.66 -3.27
CA LEU A 84 13.97 -2.47 -3.84
C LEU A 84 14.67 -1.93 -5.09
N HIS A 85 15.77 -2.55 -5.53
CA HIS A 85 16.49 -2.10 -6.72
C HIS A 85 17.32 -3.23 -7.34
N VAL A 86 17.38 -3.24 -8.67
CA VAL A 86 18.29 -4.07 -9.46
C VAL A 86 18.51 -3.43 -10.83
N ASP A 87 19.74 -3.49 -11.34
CA ASP A 87 20.12 -3.03 -12.70
C ASP A 87 19.71 -4.05 -13.78
N ALA A 88 18.47 -4.52 -13.71
CA ALA A 88 17.87 -5.45 -14.65
C ALA A 88 16.37 -5.18 -14.78
N PHE A 89 15.81 -5.41 -15.97
CA PHE A 89 14.39 -5.19 -16.26
C PHE A 89 13.56 -6.42 -15.88
N VAL A 90 13.29 -6.61 -14.58
CA VAL A 90 12.66 -7.83 -14.05
C VAL A 90 11.43 -7.54 -13.18
N ASN A 91 10.59 -8.57 -13.00
CA ASN A 91 9.56 -8.58 -11.96
C ASN A 91 10.24 -8.76 -10.59
N LEU A 92 10.41 -7.67 -9.86
CA LEU A 92 11.16 -7.67 -8.60
C LEU A 92 10.34 -8.21 -7.43
N LEU A 93 9.02 -7.96 -7.40
CA LEU A 93 8.18 -8.50 -6.33
C LEU A 93 7.86 -9.97 -6.61
N GLY A 94 8.14 -10.82 -5.64
CA GLY A 94 7.96 -12.26 -5.73
C GLY A 94 9.10 -13.00 -6.45
N GLU A 95 10.22 -12.35 -6.71
CA GLU A 95 11.44 -13.00 -7.20
C GLU A 95 12.00 -14.02 -6.19
N ASP A 96 11.72 -13.78 -4.91
CA ASP A 96 12.04 -14.64 -3.78
C ASP A 96 10.83 -14.77 -2.85
N GLU A 97 11.03 -15.43 -1.71
CA GLU A 97 10.03 -15.63 -0.66
C GLU A 97 9.72 -14.35 0.15
N GLN A 98 10.46 -13.25 -0.03
CA GLN A 98 10.36 -12.06 0.80
C GLN A 98 9.27 -11.09 0.33
N SER A 99 8.63 -11.35 -0.81
CA SER A 99 7.57 -10.50 -1.35
C SER A 99 6.52 -11.26 -2.17
N TRP A 100 5.36 -10.62 -2.34
CA TRP A 100 4.22 -11.10 -3.10
C TRP A 100 3.74 -9.97 -3.99
N GLY A 101 3.69 -10.18 -5.30
CA GLY A 101 3.41 -9.10 -6.26
C GLY A 101 2.47 -9.48 -7.39
N LEU A 102 1.64 -8.53 -7.80
CA LEU A 102 0.89 -8.56 -9.04
C LEU A 102 1.60 -7.68 -10.08
N SER A 103 1.98 -8.27 -11.21
CA SER A 103 2.46 -7.55 -12.38
C SER A 103 1.28 -6.95 -13.15
N HIS A 104 1.47 -5.77 -13.75
CA HIS A 104 0.47 -5.18 -14.65
C HIS A 104 0.11 -6.07 -15.86
N LYS A 105 0.93 -7.09 -16.15
CA LYS A 105 0.64 -8.14 -17.14
C LYS A 105 -0.36 -9.20 -16.66
N GLY A 106 -0.95 -9.04 -15.48
CA GLY A 106 -1.96 -9.95 -14.93
C GLY A 106 -1.40 -11.22 -14.27
N LEU A 107 -0.09 -11.24 -14.00
CA LEU A 107 0.61 -12.37 -13.38
C LEU A 107 0.88 -12.10 -11.90
N LEU A 108 0.58 -13.07 -11.05
CA LEU A 108 1.04 -13.10 -9.67
C LEU A 108 2.41 -13.73 -9.58
N TRP A 109 3.26 -13.20 -8.70
CA TRP A 109 4.62 -13.64 -8.45
C TRP A 109 4.88 -13.82 -6.96
N HIS A 110 5.49 -14.94 -6.61
CA HIS A 110 6.01 -15.24 -5.28
C HIS A 110 6.98 -16.43 -5.35
N ASN A 111 8.10 -16.35 -4.60
CA ASN A 111 9.09 -17.42 -4.52
C ASN A 111 9.63 -17.87 -5.88
N GLY A 112 9.87 -16.92 -6.79
CA GLY A 112 10.35 -17.18 -8.15
C GLY A 112 9.32 -17.82 -9.09
N LEU A 113 8.13 -18.15 -8.59
CA LEU A 113 7.05 -18.76 -9.36
C LEU A 113 6.03 -17.71 -9.80
N SER A 114 5.42 -17.94 -10.96
CA SER A 114 4.37 -17.09 -11.50
C SER A 114 3.13 -17.86 -11.92
N ARG A 115 1.97 -17.20 -11.82
CA ARG A 115 0.70 -17.74 -12.32
C ARG A 115 -0.20 -16.65 -12.88
N VAL A 116 -1.00 -17.01 -13.89
CA VAL A 116 -2.04 -16.12 -14.44
C VAL A 116 -3.13 -15.93 -13.39
N TYR A 117 -3.54 -14.68 -13.20
CA TYR A 117 -4.55 -14.30 -12.22
C TYR A 117 -5.65 -13.42 -12.83
N THR A 118 -5.27 -12.51 -13.72
CA THR A 118 -6.23 -11.66 -14.43
C THR A 118 -5.71 -11.34 -15.82
N LYS A 119 -6.56 -10.71 -16.65
CA LYS A 119 -6.12 -10.18 -17.94
C LYS A 119 -5.10 -9.07 -17.72
N PRO A 120 -4.10 -8.91 -18.62
CA PRO A 120 -3.21 -7.76 -18.59
C PRO A 120 -3.97 -6.44 -18.50
N PHE A 121 -3.44 -5.50 -17.74
CA PHE A 121 -4.01 -4.16 -17.64
C PHE A 121 -3.78 -3.42 -18.95
N GLN A 122 -4.76 -2.59 -19.32
CA GLN A 122 -4.65 -1.80 -20.54
C GLN A 122 -3.47 -0.83 -20.42
N GLU A 123 -2.58 -0.88 -21.40
CA GLU A 123 -1.43 0.02 -21.43
C GLU A 123 -1.86 1.46 -21.74
N ASN A 124 -1.11 2.42 -21.22
CA ASN A 124 -1.33 3.85 -21.43
C ASN A 124 -2.72 4.38 -20.99
N SER A 125 -3.42 3.64 -20.12
CA SER A 125 -4.67 4.10 -19.50
C SER A 125 -4.47 4.41 -18.02
N SER A 126 -5.24 5.37 -17.51
CA SER A 126 -5.33 5.58 -16.06
C SER A 126 -5.85 4.31 -15.39
N THR A 127 -5.19 3.86 -14.34
CA THR A 127 -5.58 2.65 -13.62
C THR A 127 -5.47 2.88 -12.11
N ILE A 128 -6.46 2.43 -11.36
CA ILE A 128 -6.42 2.37 -9.90
C ILE A 128 -6.31 0.92 -9.47
N ILE A 129 -5.23 0.59 -8.78
CA ILE A 129 -5.02 -0.74 -8.19
C ILE A 129 -5.29 -0.67 -6.70
N GLY A 130 -6.36 -1.31 -6.25
CA GLY A 130 -6.66 -1.52 -4.84
C GLY A 130 -6.04 -2.82 -4.33
N MET A 131 -5.57 -2.82 -3.09
CA MET A 131 -5.09 -4.00 -2.38
C MET A 131 -5.76 -4.08 -1.03
N LEU A 132 -6.38 -5.21 -0.73
CA LEU A 132 -6.92 -5.55 0.58
C LEU A 132 -6.07 -6.66 1.19
N TYR A 133 -5.31 -6.33 2.22
CA TYR A 133 -4.67 -7.30 3.09
C TYR A 133 -5.61 -7.62 4.26
N ASP A 134 -5.91 -8.89 4.44
CA ASP A 134 -6.66 -9.40 5.59
C ASP A 134 -5.72 -10.22 6.47
N GLY A 135 -5.26 -9.63 7.58
CA GLY A 135 -4.34 -10.28 8.50
C GLY A 135 -4.96 -11.41 9.33
N GLU A 136 -6.29 -11.45 9.46
CA GLU A 136 -6.99 -12.53 10.18
C GLU A 136 -7.12 -13.77 9.30
N SER A 137 -7.49 -13.56 8.03
CA SER A 137 -7.62 -14.64 7.05
C SER A 137 -6.29 -14.98 6.35
N GLY A 138 -5.25 -14.16 6.54
CA GLY A 138 -3.96 -14.31 5.89
C GLY A 138 -4.01 -14.14 4.38
N THR A 139 -4.83 -13.22 3.86
CA THR A 139 -5.04 -13.07 2.40
C THR A 139 -4.65 -11.69 1.86
N LEU A 140 -4.26 -11.66 0.58
CA LEU A 140 -4.12 -10.43 -0.20
C LEU A 140 -5.04 -10.52 -1.43
N THR A 141 -5.95 -9.56 -1.55
CA THR A 141 -6.94 -9.45 -2.64
C THR A 141 -6.69 -8.17 -3.44
N TYR A 142 -6.72 -8.26 -4.77
CA TYR A 142 -6.54 -7.10 -5.64
C TYR A 142 -7.87 -6.60 -6.20
N PHE A 143 -7.91 -5.30 -6.47
CA PHE A 143 -8.99 -4.62 -7.14
C PHE A 143 -8.41 -3.81 -8.31
N LYS A 144 -9.12 -3.78 -9.43
CA LYS A 144 -8.78 -2.90 -10.56
C LYS A 144 -9.98 -1.99 -10.83
N ASP A 145 -9.76 -0.68 -10.75
CA ASP A 145 -10.77 0.35 -11.00
C ASP A 145 -12.07 0.14 -10.20
N GLY A 146 -11.94 -0.44 -8.99
CA GLY A 146 -13.05 -0.74 -8.08
C GLY A 146 -13.59 -2.17 -8.18
N ASP A 147 -13.25 -2.91 -9.23
CA ASP A 147 -13.69 -4.29 -9.41
C ASP A 147 -12.76 -5.27 -8.67
N CYS A 148 -13.35 -6.14 -7.86
CA CYS A 148 -12.62 -7.18 -7.13
C CYS A 148 -12.14 -8.26 -8.11
N LEU A 149 -10.84 -8.57 -8.08
CA LEU A 149 -10.23 -9.60 -8.92
C LEU A 149 -10.13 -10.96 -8.20
N GLY A 150 -10.59 -11.06 -6.95
CA GLY A 150 -10.54 -12.27 -6.12
C GLY A 150 -9.27 -12.37 -5.27
N VAL A 151 -9.15 -13.41 -4.44
CA VAL A 151 -7.97 -13.60 -3.59
C VAL A 151 -6.76 -13.97 -4.45
N ALA A 152 -5.67 -13.22 -4.32
CA ALA A 152 -4.43 -13.46 -5.07
C ALA A 152 -3.43 -14.31 -4.28
N PHE A 153 -3.29 -14.05 -2.98
CA PHE A 153 -2.39 -14.80 -2.11
C PHE A 153 -3.10 -15.17 -0.80
N SER A 154 -2.71 -16.31 -0.24
CA SER A 154 -3.22 -16.86 1.02
C SER A 154 -2.04 -17.38 1.86
N GLY A 155 -2.27 -17.65 3.15
CA GLY A 155 -1.21 -18.12 4.07
C GLY A 155 -0.29 -17.02 4.58
N LEU A 156 -0.66 -15.75 4.40
CA LEU A 156 0.13 -14.60 4.84
C LEU A 156 0.08 -14.40 6.38
N ASP A 157 -0.85 -15.05 7.06
CA ASP A 157 -0.97 -15.15 8.52
C ASP A 157 0.20 -15.94 9.14
N GLN A 158 0.85 -16.81 8.37
CA GLN A 158 2.02 -17.58 8.80
C GLN A 158 3.31 -16.75 8.78
N ILE A 159 3.29 -15.56 8.18
CA ILE A 159 4.46 -14.70 8.07
C ILE A 159 4.65 -13.92 9.36
N THR A 160 5.72 -14.24 10.09
CA THR A 160 6.04 -13.62 11.39
C THR A 160 6.76 -12.27 11.26
N TYR A 161 7.24 -11.94 10.05
CA TYR A 161 7.90 -10.67 9.78
C TYR A 161 6.90 -9.57 9.43
N ASP A 162 7.27 -8.33 9.74
CA ASP A 162 6.54 -7.15 9.30
C ASP A 162 6.39 -7.13 7.76
N LEU A 163 5.15 -7.01 7.29
CA LEU A 163 4.77 -6.86 5.90
C LEU A 163 4.49 -5.38 5.62
N TYR A 164 5.03 -4.90 4.51
CA TYR A 164 4.88 -3.52 4.06
C TYR A 164 4.29 -3.49 2.66
N PRO A 165 3.45 -2.49 2.32
CA PRO A 165 3.11 -2.19 0.94
C PRO A 165 4.37 -1.86 0.14
N ILE A 166 4.51 -2.43 -1.06
CA ILE A 166 5.62 -2.17 -1.97
C ILE A 166 5.09 -2.01 -3.39
N VAL A 167 5.66 -1.06 -4.13
CA VAL A 167 5.45 -0.91 -5.56
C VAL A 167 6.79 -0.85 -6.27
N THR A 168 6.85 -1.40 -7.49
CA THR A 168 8.06 -1.40 -8.32
C THR A 168 7.74 -1.04 -9.77
N SER A 169 8.71 -0.45 -10.46
CA SER A 169 8.58 -0.04 -11.86
C SER A 169 9.91 -0.13 -12.59
N THR A 170 9.83 -0.55 -13.85
CA THR A 170 10.88 -0.44 -14.86
C THR A 170 10.66 0.74 -15.81
N ALA A 171 9.49 1.38 -15.80
CA ALA A 171 9.20 2.45 -16.74
C ALA A 171 9.78 3.78 -16.27
N ALA A 172 10.36 4.51 -17.22
CA ALA A 172 10.87 5.85 -17.02
C ALA A 172 9.74 6.86 -16.80
N LYS A 173 9.97 7.81 -15.90
CA LYS A 173 9.09 8.95 -15.65
C LYS A 173 7.66 8.54 -15.31
N THR A 174 7.51 7.48 -14.51
CA THR A 174 6.20 6.98 -14.04
C THR A 174 5.94 7.43 -12.62
N GLU A 175 4.71 7.86 -12.35
CA GLU A 175 4.25 8.18 -11.00
C GLU A 175 3.24 7.15 -10.50
N MET A 176 3.44 6.70 -9.25
CA MET A 176 2.48 5.90 -8.51
C MET A 176 2.09 6.65 -7.23
N THR A 177 0.82 7.03 -7.15
CA THR A 177 0.31 7.87 -6.06
C THR A 177 -0.63 7.10 -5.15
N LEU A 178 -0.41 7.18 -3.83
CA LEU A 178 -1.33 6.62 -2.85
C LEU A 178 -2.69 7.32 -2.89
N GLY A 179 -3.73 6.53 -3.12
CA GLY A 179 -5.13 6.95 -3.08
C GLY A 179 -5.76 6.74 -1.70
N THR A 180 -6.95 6.15 -1.70
CA THR A 180 -7.66 5.74 -0.47
C THR A 180 -6.76 4.82 0.35
N ARG A 181 -6.73 5.03 1.67
CA ARG A 181 -5.97 4.23 2.64
C ARG A 181 -6.83 4.03 3.88
N LYS A 182 -7.23 2.80 4.13
CA LYS A 182 -8.10 2.42 5.24
C LYS A 182 -7.55 1.24 6.00
N ARG A 183 -7.93 1.15 7.28
CA ARG A 183 -7.70 -0.01 8.13
C ARG A 183 -8.94 -0.34 8.95
N SER A 184 -9.08 -1.59 9.36
CA SER A 184 -10.07 -1.97 10.36
C SER A 184 -9.76 -1.32 11.72
N TYR A 185 -10.79 -1.23 12.55
CA TYR A 185 -10.59 -0.92 13.97
C TYR A 185 -10.01 -2.12 14.69
N LEU A 186 -9.03 -1.87 15.56
CA LEU A 186 -8.40 -2.95 16.33
C LEU A 186 -9.29 -3.41 17.49
N ASN A 187 -10.04 -2.48 18.08
CA ASN A 187 -10.95 -2.73 19.19
C ASN A 187 -11.98 -1.59 19.31
N LEU A 188 -12.91 -1.72 20.25
CA LEU A 188 -13.92 -0.70 20.51
C LEU A 188 -13.32 0.65 20.91
N GLN A 189 -12.23 0.66 21.68
CA GLN A 189 -11.56 1.89 22.11
C GLN A 189 -11.01 2.68 20.91
N ASP A 190 -10.38 2.00 19.95
CA ASP A 190 -9.90 2.58 18.69
C ASP A 190 -11.06 3.12 17.82
N ARG A 191 -12.18 2.38 17.76
CA ARG A 191 -13.40 2.85 17.07
C ARG A 191 -14.00 4.08 17.73
N CYS A 192 -14.13 4.09 19.05
CA CYS A 192 -14.60 5.24 19.82
C CYS A 192 -13.69 6.45 19.60
N ARG A 193 -12.36 6.26 19.64
CA ARG A 193 -11.38 7.31 19.37
C ARG A 193 -11.61 7.94 18.00
N ALA A 194 -11.68 7.13 16.94
CA ALA A 194 -11.89 7.62 15.58
C ALA A 194 -13.24 8.33 15.42
N SER A 195 -14.30 7.81 16.02
CA SER A 195 -15.63 8.43 16.01
C SER A 195 -15.60 9.81 16.66
N ILE A 196 -14.96 9.95 17.82
CA ILE A 196 -14.78 11.25 18.50
C ILE A 196 -13.94 12.19 17.64
N LEU A 197 -12.77 11.75 17.15
CA LEU A 197 -11.87 12.58 16.36
C LEU A 197 -12.48 13.05 15.03
N SER A 198 -13.42 12.30 14.44
CA SER A 198 -14.14 12.76 13.24
C SER A 198 -15.06 13.96 13.49
N LYS A 199 -15.49 14.17 14.73
CA LYS A 199 -16.38 15.27 15.15
C LYS A 199 -15.62 16.45 15.77
N VAL A 200 -14.36 16.26 16.16
CA VAL A 200 -13.55 17.26 16.84
C VAL A 200 -12.61 17.94 15.85
N LYS A 201 -12.60 19.28 15.83
CA LYS A 201 -11.69 20.07 15.01
C LYS A 201 -10.44 20.46 15.81
N GLY A 202 -9.35 19.73 15.59
CA GLY A 202 -8.03 20.05 16.17
C GLY A 202 -7.87 19.66 17.65
N THR A 203 -6.62 19.70 18.12
CA THR A 203 -6.21 19.26 19.46
C THR A 203 -6.73 20.16 20.58
N THR A 204 -6.88 21.46 20.33
CA THR A 204 -7.35 22.44 21.33
C THR A 204 -8.77 22.14 21.80
N THR A 205 -9.64 21.67 20.91
CA THR A 205 -11.02 21.31 21.25
C THR A 205 -11.07 20.10 22.20
N ILE A 206 -10.08 19.21 22.16
CA ILE A 206 -10.00 18.04 23.06
C ILE A 206 -9.77 18.49 24.51
N ASP A 207 -9.05 19.60 24.72
CA ASP A 207 -8.77 20.11 26.06
C ASP A 207 -10.02 20.56 26.80
N PHE A 208 -11.08 20.94 26.08
CA PHE A 208 -12.35 21.36 26.66
C PHE A 208 -13.35 20.23 26.85
N LEU A 209 -13.02 19.00 26.45
CA LEU A 209 -13.90 17.86 26.69
C LEU A 209 -13.95 17.51 28.18
N PRO A 210 -15.12 17.21 28.76
CA PRO A 210 -15.28 16.80 30.15
C PRO A 210 -14.82 15.35 30.36
N LEU A 211 -13.55 15.08 30.04
CA LEU A 211 -12.93 13.76 30.06
C LEU A 211 -11.68 13.78 30.94
N PRO A 212 -11.35 12.67 31.63
CA PRO A 212 -10.10 12.53 32.37
C PRO A 212 -8.86 12.80 31.50
N ASN A 213 -7.78 13.30 32.10
CA ASN A 213 -6.54 13.65 31.41
C ASN A 213 -5.99 12.52 30.52
N LYS A 214 -6.01 11.28 31.03
CA LYS A 214 -5.56 10.10 30.27
C LYS A 214 -6.37 9.90 28.99
N MET A 215 -7.68 10.15 29.01
CA MET A 215 -8.54 10.04 27.82
C MET A 215 -8.33 11.20 26.85
N ARG A 216 -8.12 12.43 27.35
CA ARG A 216 -7.76 13.58 26.50
C ARG A 216 -6.41 13.35 25.79
N GLN A 217 -5.41 12.87 26.51
CA GLN A 217 -4.12 12.50 25.91
C GLN A 217 -4.28 11.39 24.89
N PHE A 218 -5.02 10.34 25.25
CA PHE A 218 -5.37 9.27 24.31
C PHE A 218 -6.08 9.82 23.07
N LEU A 219 -7.00 10.79 23.14
CA LEU A 219 -7.57 11.37 21.92
C LEU A 219 -6.52 12.15 21.10
N LYS A 220 -5.68 12.96 21.77
CA LYS A 220 -4.64 13.78 21.13
C LYS A 220 -3.63 12.97 20.34
N ASP A 221 -3.15 11.83 20.85
CA ASP A 221 -2.16 11.03 20.10
C ASP A 221 -2.76 10.41 18.81
N GLY A 222 -4.09 10.50 18.62
CA GLY A 222 -4.79 10.01 17.43
C GLY A 222 -4.93 11.07 16.34
N ILE A 223 -4.60 12.33 16.63
CA ILE A 223 -4.52 13.41 15.64
C ILE A 223 -3.10 13.37 15.05
N GLN A 224 -2.93 12.64 13.95
CA GLN A 224 -1.74 12.66 13.08
C GLN A 224 -2.14 12.87 11.63
#